data_AF-A0A7X8D4Q7-F1
#
_entry.id   AF-A0A7X8D4Q7-F1
#
_cell.length_a   1.000
_cell.length_b   1.000
_cell.length_c   1.000
_cell.angle_alpha   90.00
_cell.angle_beta   90.00
_cell.angle_gamma   90.00
#
_symmetry.space_group_name_H-M   'P 1'
#
loop_
_entity.id
_entity.type
_entity.pdbx_description
1 polymer ?
#
loop_
_entity_poly.entity_id
_entity_poly.type
_entity_poly.pdbx_seq_one_letter_code
_entity_poly.pdbx_strand_id
1 'polypeptide(L)'
;MNTHNLFDRSKGTWFKAEDWETLTTGLPVYRGFSRPLTEDKMTIYAPVNRQPKNIPVPAHHRIDAWFTQQFGIPFRSRAVYGTGSLDKAQEHAGEAGEVALIRPNGDFSFCWSPNCYDLYGEYAMLDSDEQIEAMLEKLAFRAEALEQAIMSGYEIMLAADSFTVERVCTI
;
A
#
# COMPACT_ATOMS: atom_id res chain seq x y z
N MET A 1 -13.17 24.40 -4.98
CA MET A 1 -12.05 23.45 -4.92
C MET A 1 -12.53 22.14 -5.51
N ASN A 2 -12.05 21.77 -6.70
CA ASN A 2 -12.43 20.51 -7.34
C ASN A 2 -11.76 19.37 -6.57
N THR A 3 -12.54 18.59 -5.84
CA THR A 3 -12.15 17.26 -5.38
C THR A 3 -11.96 16.40 -6.61
N HIS A 4 -10.73 16.31 -7.11
CA HIS A 4 -10.36 15.31 -8.11
C HIS A 4 -10.56 13.95 -7.46
N ASN A 5 -11.64 13.28 -7.84
CA ASN A 5 -11.86 11.89 -7.47
C ASN A 5 -10.73 11.08 -8.14
N LEU A 6 -9.74 10.67 -7.34
CA LEU A 6 -8.50 10.07 -7.86
C LEU A 6 -8.71 8.66 -8.42
N PHE A 7 -9.85 8.06 -8.12
CA PHE A 7 -10.17 6.69 -8.45
C PHE A 7 -11.55 6.58 -9.08
N ASP A 8 -11.65 5.72 -10.11
CA ASP A 8 -12.93 5.28 -10.63
C ASP A 8 -13.53 4.23 -9.67
N ARG A 9 -14.33 4.70 -8.72
CA ARG A 9 -14.97 3.86 -7.69
C ARG A 9 -16.03 2.90 -8.25
N SER A 10 -16.35 2.95 -9.54
CA SER A 10 -17.19 1.95 -10.19
C SER A 10 -16.45 0.63 -10.46
N LYS A 11 -15.11 0.62 -10.29
CA LYS A 11 -14.24 -0.53 -10.50
C LYS A 11 -13.50 -0.90 -9.22
N GLY A 12 -13.30 -2.20 -9.03
CA GLY A 12 -12.62 -2.74 -7.85
C GLY A 12 -13.53 -2.89 -6.63
N THR A 13 -12.95 -3.42 -5.56
CA THR A 13 -13.62 -3.57 -4.27
C THR A 13 -13.34 -2.34 -3.41
N TRP A 14 -14.39 -1.62 -3.02
CA TRP A 14 -14.32 -0.44 -2.17
C TRP A 14 -15.06 -0.68 -0.86
N PHE A 15 -14.43 -0.25 0.23
CA PHE A 15 -14.93 -0.34 1.59
C PHE A 15 -15.15 1.07 2.15
N LYS A 16 -16.05 1.22 3.13
CA LYS A 16 -16.25 2.49 3.81
C LYS A 16 -15.22 2.64 4.94
N ALA A 17 -14.78 3.87 5.22
CA ALA A 17 -13.84 4.11 6.32
C ALA A 17 -14.39 3.62 7.68
N GLU A 18 -15.71 3.65 7.88
CA GLU A 18 -16.37 3.12 9.08
C GLU A 18 -16.26 1.60 9.23
N ASP A 19 -15.99 0.87 8.14
CA ASP A 19 -15.77 -0.58 8.17
C ASP A 19 -14.35 -0.94 8.64
N TRP A 20 -13.45 0.04 8.80
CA TRP A 20 -12.03 -0.19 9.09
C TRP A 20 -11.82 -1.11 10.29
N GLU A 21 -12.41 -0.78 11.44
CA GLU A 21 -12.23 -1.57 12.67
C GLU A 21 -12.78 -2.99 12.55
N THR A 22 -13.85 -3.18 11.79
CA THR A 22 -14.42 -4.51 11.51
C THR A 22 -13.51 -5.32 10.60
N LEU A 23 -12.94 -4.69 9.57
CA LEU A 23 -12.06 -5.34 8.59
C LEU A 23 -10.68 -5.66 9.15
N THR A 24 -10.17 -4.84 10.08
CA THR A 24 -8.87 -5.05 10.73
C THR A 24 -8.96 -5.83 12.03
N THR A 25 -10.16 -6.04 12.57
CA THR A 25 -10.41 -6.60 13.91
C THR A 25 -9.64 -5.87 15.02
N GLY A 26 -9.41 -4.56 14.84
CA GLY A 26 -8.63 -3.71 15.74
C GLY A 26 -7.11 -3.85 15.61
N LEU A 27 -6.62 -4.68 14.67
CA LEU A 27 -5.19 -4.83 14.44
C LEU A 27 -4.57 -3.59 13.77
N PRO A 28 -3.32 -3.24 14.12
CA PRO A 28 -2.65 -2.06 13.58
C PRO A 28 -2.13 -2.28 12.16
N VAL A 29 -2.24 -1.24 11.33
CA VAL A 29 -1.49 -1.14 10.07
C VAL A 29 -0.41 -0.09 10.25
N TYR A 30 0.85 -0.52 10.23
CA TYR A 30 2.01 0.32 10.38
C TYR A 30 2.53 0.80 9.03
N ARG A 31 3.17 1.96 9.04
CA ARG A 31 3.96 2.49 7.93
C ARG A 31 5.23 3.14 8.45
N GLY A 32 6.35 2.78 7.86
CA GLY A 32 7.61 3.48 8.03
C GLY A 32 7.65 4.77 7.22
N PHE A 33 8.17 5.83 7.81
CA PHE A 33 8.47 7.10 7.16
C PHE A 33 9.96 7.37 7.28
N SER A 34 10.65 7.50 6.15
CA SER A 34 12.10 7.79 6.12
C SER A 34 12.46 9.23 6.51
N ARG A 35 11.47 10.00 6.97
CA ARG A 35 11.61 11.38 7.44
C ARG A 35 10.73 11.51 8.67
N PRO A 36 11.16 12.26 9.70
CA PRO A 36 10.33 12.52 10.86
C PRO A 36 8.99 13.14 10.47
N LEU A 37 7.93 12.71 11.14
CA LEU A 37 6.62 13.36 11.04
C LEU A 37 6.70 14.75 11.68
N THR A 38 5.95 15.70 11.14
CA THR A 38 5.92 17.07 11.68
C THR A 38 5.06 17.16 12.95
N GLU A 39 4.13 16.22 13.13
CA GLU A 39 3.13 16.21 14.20
C GLU A 39 2.88 14.76 14.64
N ASP A 40 2.42 14.56 15.89
CA ASP A 40 2.05 13.22 16.38
C ASP A 40 0.89 12.61 15.59
N LYS A 41 0.02 13.45 15.03
CA LYS A 41 -1.10 13.04 14.21
C LYS A 41 -1.27 14.00 13.04
N MET A 42 -1.23 13.49 11.82
CA MET A 42 -1.38 14.32 10.62
C MET A 42 -2.19 13.61 9.53
N THR A 43 -2.66 14.39 8.56
CA THR A 43 -3.27 13.84 7.34
C THR A 43 -2.23 13.78 6.23
N ILE A 44 -2.12 12.63 5.57
CA ILE A 44 -1.37 12.48 4.31
C ILE A 44 -2.34 12.21 3.17
N TYR A 45 -1.97 12.61 1.96
CA TYR A 45 -2.76 12.35 0.75
C TYR A 45 -2.13 11.22 -0.05
N ALA A 46 -2.96 10.46 -0.76
CA ALA A 46 -2.44 9.44 -1.67
C ALA A 46 -1.51 10.06 -2.72
N PRO A 47 -0.47 9.32 -3.14
CA PRO A 47 0.43 9.77 -4.19
C PRO A 47 -0.35 9.94 -5.51
N VAL A 48 -0.16 11.08 -6.16
CA VAL A 48 -0.75 11.35 -7.49
C VAL A 48 0.24 11.08 -8.62
N ASN A 49 1.55 11.24 -8.34
CA ASN A 49 2.65 11.08 -9.30
C ASN A 49 3.85 10.43 -8.62
N ARG A 50 3.70 9.20 -8.12
CA ARG A 50 4.82 8.49 -7.51
C ARG A 50 5.89 8.22 -8.58
N GLN A 51 7.06 8.83 -8.40
CA GLN A 51 8.22 8.48 -9.20
C GLN A 51 8.76 7.13 -8.70
N PRO A 52 8.94 6.13 -9.60
CA PRO A 52 9.53 4.86 -9.23
C PRO A 52 10.95 5.09 -8.70
N LYS A 53 11.27 4.54 -7.53
CA LYS A 53 12.62 4.61 -6.96
C LYS A 53 13.53 3.50 -7.47
N ASN A 54 13.04 2.25 -7.41
CA ASN A 54 13.87 1.07 -7.61
C ASN A 54 13.42 0.19 -8.79
N ILE A 55 12.16 0.28 -9.21
CA ILE A 55 11.64 -0.43 -10.39
C ILE A 55 11.71 0.53 -11.58
N PRO A 56 12.30 0.15 -12.74
CA PRO A 56 12.30 0.96 -13.95
C PRO A 56 10.90 1.41 -14.34
N VAL A 57 10.77 2.64 -14.87
CA VAL A 57 9.47 3.23 -15.25
C VAL A 57 8.64 2.32 -16.17
N PRO A 58 9.20 1.68 -17.23
CA PRO A 58 8.42 0.77 -18.08
C PRO A 58 7.83 -0.42 -17.30
N ALA A 59 8.63 -1.08 -16.47
CA ALA A 59 8.19 -2.18 -15.61
C ALA A 59 7.11 -1.72 -14.62
N HIS A 60 7.30 -0.55 -14.00
CA HIS A 60 6.32 0.03 -13.09
C HIS A 60 4.97 0.28 -13.79
N HIS A 61 4.96 0.79 -15.02
CA HIS A 61 3.73 0.97 -15.79
C HIS A 61 3.05 -0.37 -16.14
N ARG A 62 3.83 -1.42 -16.44
CA ARG A 62 3.27 -2.77 -16.69
C ARG A 62 2.61 -3.34 -15.45
N ILE A 63 3.26 -3.21 -14.29
CA ILE A 63 2.69 -3.62 -12.99
C ILE A 63 1.40 -2.85 -12.69
N ASP A 64 1.39 -1.53 -12.88
CA ASP A 64 0.18 -0.71 -12.68
C ASP A 64 -0.94 -1.08 -13.66
N ALA A 65 -0.62 -1.36 -14.92
CA ALA A 65 -1.58 -1.79 -15.92
C ALA A 65 -2.24 -3.12 -15.51
N TRP A 66 -1.45 -4.07 -15.03
CA TRP A 66 -1.96 -5.33 -14.50
C TRP A 66 -2.87 -5.11 -13.29
N PHE A 67 -2.46 -4.32 -12.28
CA PHE A 67 -3.33 -4.01 -11.14
C PHE A 67 -4.62 -3.30 -11.55
N THR A 68 -4.55 -2.39 -12.53
CA THR A 68 -5.72 -1.69 -13.07
C THR A 68 -6.67 -2.66 -13.77
N GLN A 69 -6.14 -3.63 -14.51
CA GLN A 69 -6.95 -4.66 -15.17
C GLN A 69 -7.65 -5.57 -14.16
N GLN A 70 -6.94 -6.00 -13.11
CA GLN A 70 -7.47 -6.96 -12.12
C GLN A 70 -8.39 -6.31 -11.08
N PHE A 71 -8.02 -5.12 -10.59
CA PHE A 71 -8.68 -4.49 -9.45
C PHE A 71 -9.25 -3.10 -9.76
N GLY A 72 -9.09 -2.59 -10.97
CA GLY A 72 -9.53 -1.23 -11.33
C GLY A 72 -8.63 -0.11 -10.78
N ILE A 73 -7.56 -0.45 -10.04
CA ILE A 73 -6.72 0.51 -9.33
C ILE A 73 -5.24 0.26 -9.66
N PRO A 74 -4.47 1.28 -10.09
CA PRO A 74 -3.01 1.17 -10.24
C PRO A 74 -2.34 1.28 -8.87
N PHE A 75 -2.38 0.19 -8.10
CA PHE A 75 -1.91 0.18 -6.71
C PHE A 75 -0.44 0.59 -6.58
N ARG A 76 0.41 0.31 -7.58
CA ARG A 76 1.84 0.63 -7.48
C ARG A 76 2.09 2.14 -7.45
N SER A 77 1.37 2.92 -8.26
CA SER A 77 1.51 4.38 -8.30
C SER A 77 0.62 5.13 -7.32
N ARG A 78 -0.53 4.56 -6.92
CA ARG A 78 -1.58 5.28 -6.17
C ARG A 78 -1.80 4.84 -4.74
N ALA A 79 -1.17 3.77 -4.29
CA ALA A 79 -1.34 3.30 -2.92
C ALA A 79 -0.38 3.97 -1.92
N VAL A 80 -0.83 4.04 -0.67
CA VAL A 80 0.01 4.12 0.52
C VAL A 80 0.30 2.68 0.95
N TYR A 81 1.56 2.42 1.28
CA TYR A 81 2.03 1.08 1.63
C TYR A 81 2.08 0.96 3.15
N GLY A 82 1.59 -0.15 3.68
CA GLY A 82 1.64 -0.49 5.09
C GLY A 82 1.93 -1.98 5.30
N THR A 83 1.98 -2.37 6.57
CA THR A 83 2.23 -3.74 7.01
C THR A 83 1.67 -3.92 8.42
N GLY A 84 1.28 -5.14 8.79
CA GLY A 84 0.99 -5.45 10.20
C GLY A 84 2.23 -5.70 11.07
N SER A 85 3.43 -5.69 10.49
CA SER A 85 4.69 -5.91 11.23
C SER A 85 5.35 -4.58 11.59
N LEU A 86 5.50 -4.32 12.89
CA LEU A 86 6.23 -3.16 13.40
C LEU A 86 7.71 -3.18 12.94
N ASP A 87 8.37 -4.34 13.04
CA ASP A 87 9.77 -4.50 12.66
C ASP A 87 10.01 -4.15 11.18
N LYS A 88 9.11 -4.58 10.28
CA LYS A 88 9.20 -4.19 8.86
C LYS A 88 8.95 -2.71 8.63
N ALA A 89 8.01 -2.12 9.36
CA ALA A 89 7.78 -0.69 9.28
C ALA A 89 9.02 0.09 9.76
N GLN A 90 9.73 -0.42 10.78
CA GLN A 90 11.00 0.15 11.23
C GLN A 90 12.11 -0.01 10.18
N GLU A 91 12.26 -1.20 9.60
CA GLU A 91 13.19 -1.45 8.50
C GLU A 91 12.97 -0.47 7.33
N HIS A 92 11.70 -0.27 6.94
CA HIS A 92 11.35 0.68 5.88
C HIS A 92 11.62 2.14 6.25
N ALA A 93 11.46 2.51 7.51
CA ALA A 93 11.73 3.86 8.01
C ALA A 93 13.24 4.16 8.03
N GLY A 94 14.09 3.17 8.33
CA GLY A 94 15.53 3.33 8.45
C GLY A 94 15.96 4.07 9.73
N GLU A 95 17.27 4.27 9.90
CA GLU A 95 17.90 4.68 11.17
C GLU A 95 17.47 6.03 11.76
N ALA A 96 16.86 6.91 10.96
CA ALA A 96 16.39 8.24 11.40
C ALA A 96 14.91 8.47 11.04
N GLY A 97 14.18 7.38 10.79
CA GLY A 97 12.78 7.42 10.40
C GLY A 97 11.84 7.34 11.60
N GLU A 98 10.55 7.32 11.29
CA GLU A 98 9.49 7.13 12.27
C GLU A 98 8.50 6.07 11.79
N VAL A 99 7.87 5.38 12.73
CA VAL A 99 6.76 4.48 12.46
C VAL A 99 5.46 5.11 12.92
N ALA A 100 4.43 5.00 12.11
CA ALA A 100 3.08 5.44 12.43
C ALA A 100 2.04 4.37 12.10
N LEU A 101 0.90 4.45 12.78
CA LEU A 101 -0.33 3.80 12.36
C LEU A 101 -0.91 4.57 11.18
N ILE A 102 -1.53 3.89 10.23
CA ILE A 102 -2.23 4.52 9.11
C ILE A 102 -3.68 4.03 9.05
N ARG A 103 -4.60 4.96 8.81
CA ARG A 103 -6.05 4.69 8.67
C ARG A 103 -6.63 5.52 7.52
N PRO A 104 -7.46 4.96 6.63
CA PRO A 104 -8.10 5.73 5.57
C PRO A 104 -9.13 6.70 6.15
N ASN A 105 -9.20 7.92 5.59
CA ASN A 105 -10.17 8.94 6.04
C ASN A 105 -11.52 8.87 5.30
N GLY A 106 -11.64 8.02 4.28
CA GLY A 106 -12.83 7.88 3.44
C GLY A 106 -12.85 6.52 2.75
N ASP A 107 -13.73 6.38 1.74
CA ASP A 107 -13.82 5.16 0.93
C ASP A 107 -12.43 4.72 0.46
N PHE A 108 -12.12 3.45 0.69
CA PHE A 108 -10.81 2.91 0.42
C PHE A 108 -10.88 1.53 -0.24
N SER A 109 -9.79 1.16 -0.88
CA SER A 109 -9.53 -0.18 -1.37
C SER A 109 -8.17 -0.63 -0.86
N PHE A 110 -7.92 -1.94 -0.91
CA PHE A 110 -6.62 -2.49 -0.56
C PHE A 110 -6.26 -3.67 -1.46
N CYS A 111 -4.98 -3.94 -1.56
CA CYS A 111 -4.47 -5.12 -2.23
C CYS A 111 -3.26 -5.65 -1.47
N TRP A 112 -3.18 -6.97 -1.34
CA TRP A 112 -2.06 -7.67 -0.72
C TRP A 112 -1.95 -9.06 -1.36
N SER A 113 -0.87 -9.78 -1.06
CA SER A 113 -0.68 -11.14 -1.55
C SER A 113 -0.15 -12.04 -0.42
N PRO A 114 -0.64 -13.28 -0.29
CA PRO A 114 -0.08 -14.26 0.65
C PRO A 114 1.29 -14.79 0.24
N ASN A 115 1.71 -14.55 -1.00
CA ASN A 115 2.94 -15.07 -1.59
C ASN A 115 3.97 -13.96 -1.86
N CYS A 116 3.67 -12.71 -1.50
CA CYS A 116 4.50 -11.55 -1.78
C CYS A 116 4.85 -10.83 -0.47
N TYR A 117 6.07 -11.03 0.00
CA TYR A 117 6.57 -10.30 1.17
C TYR A 117 6.76 -8.81 0.87
N ASP A 118 7.37 -8.50 -0.28
CA ASP A 118 7.64 -7.17 -0.83
C ASP A 118 7.71 -7.28 -2.36
N LEU A 119 6.90 -6.50 -3.07
CA LEU A 119 6.82 -6.58 -4.53
C LEU A 119 8.12 -6.15 -5.23
N TYR A 120 8.90 -5.26 -4.61
CA TYR A 120 10.19 -4.88 -5.19
C TYR A 120 11.19 -6.04 -5.14
N GLY A 121 11.28 -6.74 -4.01
CA GLY A 121 12.07 -7.96 -3.87
C GLY A 121 11.72 -9.01 -4.92
N GLU A 122 10.42 -9.27 -5.15
CA GLU A 122 9.97 -10.21 -6.19
C GLU A 122 10.38 -9.77 -7.60
N TYR A 123 10.26 -8.47 -7.91
CA TYR A 123 10.70 -7.92 -9.20
C TYR A 123 12.22 -8.05 -9.39
N ALA A 124 13.01 -7.81 -8.33
CA ALA A 124 14.47 -7.86 -8.40
C ALA A 124 15.04 -9.26 -8.72
N MET A 125 14.21 -10.31 -8.58
CA MET A 125 14.57 -11.69 -8.90
C MET A 125 14.25 -12.11 -10.34
N LEU A 126 13.65 -11.22 -11.15
CA LEU A 126 13.36 -11.52 -12.54
C LEU A 126 14.61 -11.44 -13.42
N ASP A 127 14.70 -12.36 -14.37
CA ASP A 127 15.74 -12.32 -15.41
C ASP A 127 15.40 -11.27 -16.48
N SER A 128 14.11 -11.02 -16.72
CA SER A 128 13.66 -9.99 -17.66
C SER A 128 12.23 -9.50 -17.40
N ASP A 129 11.94 -8.28 -17.88
CA ASP A 129 10.63 -7.62 -17.70
C ASP A 129 9.50 -8.41 -18.37
N GLU A 130 9.76 -9.22 -19.40
CA GLU A 130 8.77 -10.09 -20.04
C GLU A 130 8.08 -11.04 -19.05
N GLN A 131 8.73 -11.36 -17.92
CA GLN A 131 8.21 -12.26 -16.89
C GLN A 131 7.28 -11.58 -15.88
N ILE A 132 7.10 -10.25 -15.92
CA ILE A 132 6.35 -9.47 -14.93
C ILE A 132 4.93 -10.03 -14.72
N GLU A 133 4.16 -10.24 -15.78
CA GLU A 133 2.78 -10.71 -15.66
C GLU A 133 2.72 -12.10 -15.05
N ALA A 134 3.57 -13.02 -15.52
CA ALA A 134 3.65 -14.38 -14.96
C ALA A 134 4.06 -14.38 -13.48
N MET A 135 4.89 -13.43 -13.05
CA MET A 135 5.23 -13.23 -11.65
C MET A 135 4.02 -12.72 -10.86
N LEU A 136 3.34 -11.67 -11.32
CA LEU A 136 2.16 -11.11 -10.64
C LEU A 136 1.03 -12.15 -10.47
N GLU A 137 0.78 -12.98 -11.49
CA GLU A 137 -0.18 -14.08 -11.40
C GLU A 137 0.18 -15.10 -10.30
N LYS A 138 1.47 -15.48 -10.20
CA LYS A 138 1.96 -16.40 -9.16
C LYS A 138 1.85 -15.82 -7.75
N LEU A 139 2.01 -14.50 -7.63
CA LEU A 139 1.87 -13.83 -6.35
C LEU A 139 0.43 -13.87 -5.83
N ALA A 140 -0.58 -14.08 -6.67
CA ALA A 140 -1.98 -14.23 -6.24
C ALA A 140 -2.48 -13.06 -5.37
N PHE A 141 -2.29 -11.84 -5.88
CA PHE A 141 -2.81 -10.63 -5.25
C PHE A 141 -4.33 -10.67 -5.08
N ARG A 142 -4.83 -10.09 -3.99
CA ARG A 142 -6.25 -10.07 -3.62
C ARG A 142 -6.64 -8.82 -2.85
N ALA A 143 -7.92 -8.47 -2.93
CA ALA A 143 -8.54 -7.30 -2.29
C ALA A 143 -9.55 -7.70 -1.20
N GLU A 144 -9.29 -8.82 -0.52
CA GLU A 144 -10.13 -9.39 0.53
C GLU A 144 -9.28 -9.83 1.73
N ALA A 145 -9.94 -10.11 2.86
CA ALA A 145 -9.30 -10.59 4.09
C ALA A 145 -8.18 -9.67 4.65
N LEU A 146 -8.52 -8.41 4.94
CA LEU A 146 -7.58 -7.41 5.47
C LEU A 146 -6.94 -7.86 6.79
N GLU A 147 -7.71 -8.46 7.71
CA GLU A 147 -7.17 -9.06 8.95
C GLU A 147 -6.02 -10.04 8.65
N GLN A 148 -6.19 -10.95 7.69
CA GLN A 148 -5.14 -11.91 7.31
C GLN A 148 -3.92 -11.21 6.69
N ALA A 149 -4.14 -10.15 5.91
CA ALA A 149 -3.08 -9.32 5.37
C ALA A 149 -2.22 -8.73 6.50
N ILE A 150 -2.88 -8.17 7.52
CA ILE A 150 -2.23 -7.59 8.69
C ILE A 150 -1.46 -8.67 9.46
N MET A 151 -2.12 -9.80 9.77
CA MET A 151 -1.49 -10.91 10.51
C MET A 151 -0.27 -11.50 9.79
N SER A 152 -0.24 -11.51 8.45
CA SER A 152 0.92 -11.97 7.69
C SER A 152 2.16 -11.08 7.86
N GLY A 153 1.95 -9.81 8.22
CA GLY A 153 2.97 -8.78 8.21
C GLY A 153 3.48 -8.45 6.79
N TYR A 154 2.85 -8.92 5.71
CA TYR A 154 3.30 -8.64 4.34
C TYR A 154 2.88 -7.23 3.89
N GLU A 155 3.35 -6.83 2.71
CA GLU A 155 3.02 -5.54 2.14
C GLU A 155 1.51 -5.43 1.85
N ILE A 156 0.90 -4.36 2.37
CA ILE A 156 -0.48 -3.97 2.11
C ILE A 156 -0.48 -2.65 1.34
N MET A 157 -1.03 -2.66 0.13
CA MET A 157 -1.22 -1.47 -0.69
C MET A 157 -2.62 -0.91 -0.45
N LEU A 158 -2.73 0.23 0.25
CA LEU A 158 -3.98 0.91 0.56
C LEU A 158 -4.23 2.08 -0.41
N ALA A 159 -5.40 2.12 -1.04
CA ALA A 159 -5.84 3.20 -1.92
C ALA A 159 -6.99 3.97 -1.29
N ALA A 160 -6.80 5.25 -1.00
CA ALA A 160 -7.82 6.20 -0.52
C ALA A 160 -7.38 7.62 -0.90
N ASP A 161 -8.28 8.62 -0.85
CA ASP A 161 -7.88 10.00 -1.16
C ASP A 161 -6.90 10.56 -0.11
N SER A 162 -7.10 10.19 1.16
CA SER A 162 -6.23 10.59 2.27
C SER A 162 -6.26 9.60 3.42
N PHE A 163 -5.24 9.69 4.28
CA PHE A 163 -5.05 8.84 5.45
C PHE A 163 -4.72 9.69 6.66
N THR A 164 -5.26 9.33 7.82
CA THR A 164 -4.74 9.77 9.11
C THR A 164 -3.53 8.90 9.44
N VAL A 165 -2.45 9.55 9.85
CA VAL A 165 -1.26 8.88 10.40
C VAL A 165 -1.05 9.32 11.82
N GLU A 166 -0.69 8.38 12.69
CA GLU A 166 -0.51 8.60 14.13
C GLU A 166 0.81 7.97 14.58
N ARG A 167 1.73 8.78 15.09
CA ARG A 167 3.08 8.38 15.48
C ARG A 167 3.03 7.28 16.53
N VAL A 168 3.84 6.24 16.32
CA VAL A 168 4.04 5.13 17.26
C VAL A 168 5.39 5.29 17.95
N CYS A 169 6.46 5.41 17.17
CA CYS A 169 7.81 5.59 17.70
C CYS A 169 8.73 6.30 16.69
N THR A 170 9.77 6.92 17.25
CA THR A 170 10.93 7.42 16.52
C THR A 170 12.04 6.38 16.65
N ILE A 171 12.78 6.16 15.56
CA ILE A 171 13.90 5.22 15.49
C ILE A 171 15.20 5.94 15.83
#